data_AF-Q6F1T1-F1
#
_entry.id   AF-Q6F1T1-F1
#
_cell.length_a   1.000
_cell.length_b   1.000
_cell.length_c   1.000
_cell.angle_alpha   90.00
_cell.angle_beta   90.00
_cell.angle_gamma   90.00
#
_symmetry.space_group_name_H-M   'P 1'
#
loop_
_entity.id
_entity.type
_entity.pdbx_description
1 polymer ?
#
loop_
_entity_poly.entity_id
_entity_poly.type
_entity_poly.pdbx_seq_one_letter_code
_entity_poly.pdbx_strand_id
1 'polypeptide(L)' 'MKCYSTNCKNDASASFSEKVLDVNSTQNKWLTTEPVYKRITLYYCHDCMQTVLGNLRGQKK' A
#
# COMPACT_ATOMS: atom_id res chain seq x y z
N MET A 1 -13.15 -8.61 -5.60
CA MET A 1 -12.44 -7.49 -4.94
C MET A 1 -11.90 -6.60 -6.04
N LYS A 2 -12.15 -5.28 -6.01
CA LYS A 2 -11.75 -4.38 -7.12
C LYS A 2 -10.27 -4.01 -6.99
N CYS A 3 -9.62 -3.77 -8.14
CA CYS A 3 -8.27 -3.22 -8.17
C CYS A 3 -8.20 -1.86 -7.45
N TYR A 4 -7.14 -1.61 -6.67
CA TYR A 4 -6.89 -0.37 -5.94
C TYR A 4 -6.60 0.81 -6.88
N SER A 5 -6.09 0.54 -8.08
CA SER A 5 -5.82 1.58 -9.07
C SER A 5 -7.12 2.28 -9.48
N THR A 6 -7.21 3.59 -9.26
CA THR A 6 -8.43 4.40 -9.41
C THR A 6 -9.03 4.37 -10.81
N ASN A 7 -8.21 4.07 -11.82
CA ASN A 7 -8.62 3.99 -13.24
C ASN A 7 -8.75 2.55 -13.75
N CYS A 8 -8.71 1.54 -12.88
CA CYS A 8 -8.79 0.14 -13.27
C CYS A 8 -10.13 -0.47 -12.86
N LYS A 9 -10.88 -1.00 -13.84
CA LYS A 9 -12.17 -1.68 -13.62
C LYS A 9 -12.03 -3.20 -13.46
N ASN A 10 -10.82 -3.74 -13.60
CA ASN A 10 -10.57 -5.17 -13.52
C ASN A 10 -10.64 -5.66 -12.07
N ASP A 11 -11.02 -6.92 -11.92
CA ASP A 11 -10.93 -7.59 -10.62
C ASP A 11 -9.47 -7.76 -10.19
N ALA A 12 -9.25 -7.68 -8.88
CA ALA A 12 -7.96 -7.91 -8.30
C ALA A 12 -7.59 -9.40 -8.33
N SER A 13 -6.33 -9.67 -8.67
CA SER A 13 -5.74 -11.02 -8.72
C SER A 13 -4.52 -11.17 -7.82
N ALA A 14 -3.97 -10.07 -7.31
CA ALA A 14 -2.84 -10.04 -6.39
C ALA A 14 -3.11 -9.09 -5.22
N SER A 15 -2.40 -9.30 -4.11
CA SER A 15 -2.45 -8.40 -2.95
C SER A 15 -1.05 -8.07 -2.43
N PHE A 16 -0.91 -6.89 -1.85
CA PHE A 16 0.32 -6.39 -1.24
C PHE A 16 -0.03 -5.82 0.13
N SER A 17 0.69 -6.24 1.17
CA SER A 17 0.49 -5.77 2.53
C SER A 17 1.60 -4.82 2.95
N GLU A 18 1.23 -3.64 3.44
CA GLU A 18 2.18 -2.61 3.87
C GLU A 18 1.84 -2.10 5.26
N LYS A 19 2.86 -1.68 6.02
CA LYS A 19 2.70 -0.94 7.26
C LYS A 19 2.71 0.56 6.93
N VAL A 20 1.59 1.24 7.18
CA VAL A 20 1.45 2.68 6.99
C VAL A 20 1.28 3.39 8.32
N LEU A 21 1.79 4.61 8.42
CA LEU A 21 1.64 5.44 9.62
C LEU A 21 0.16 5.66 9.90
N ASP A 22 -0.29 5.35 11.11
CA ASP A 22 -1.68 5.55 11.47
C ASP A 22 -1.93 6.98 11.97
N VAL A 23 -2.09 7.92 11.05
CA VAL A 23 -2.28 9.35 11.37
C VAL A 23 -3.52 9.65 12.23
N ASN A 24 -4.46 8.71 12.33
CA ASN A 24 -5.67 8.83 13.14
C ASN A 24 -5.55 8.15 14.51
N SER A 25 -4.41 7.50 14.79
CA SER A 25 -4.20 6.84 16.07
C SER A 25 -4.09 7.87 17.18
N THR A 26 -4.92 7.76 18.21
CA THR A 26 -4.84 8.56 19.44
C THR A 26 -3.58 8.27 20.27
N GLN A 27 -2.88 7.19 19.92
CA GLN A 27 -1.58 6.84 20.52
C GLN A 27 -0.42 7.57 19.83
N ASN A 28 -0.58 8.05 18.59
CA ASN A 28 0.40 8.90 17.95
C ASN A 28 0.34 10.30 18.57
N LYS A 29 1.16 10.54 19.59
CA LYS A 29 1.34 11.86 20.19
C LYS A 29 2.62 12.47 19.65
N TRP A 30 2.71 13.79 19.59
CA TRP A 30 3.95 14.50 19.24
C TRP A 30 5.18 14.07 20.07
N LEU A 31 4.95 13.45 21.24
CA LEU A 31 5.95 12.99 22.19
C LEU A 31 6.03 11.46 22.35
N THR A 32 5.28 10.65 21.58
CA THR A 32 5.50 9.20 21.62
C THR A 32 6.80 8.86 20.92
N THR A 33 7.69 8.14 21.62
CA THR A 33 9.03 7.77 21.15
C THR A 33 8.99 6.88 19.90
N GLU A 34 7.88 6.15 19.67
CA GLU A 34 7.69 5.33 18.48
C GLU A 34 6.31 5.57 17.83
N PRO A 35 6.26 5.88 16.52
CA PRO A 35 5.01 6.01 15.79
C PRO A 35 4.30 4.66 15.63
N VAL A 36 2.97 4.69 15.76
CA VAL A 36 2.08 3.56 15.55
C VAL A 36 1.77 3.42 14.07
N TYR A 37 2.06 2.23 13.54
CA TYR A 37 1.75 1.83 12.18
C TYR A 37 0.59 0.84 12.15
N LYS A 38 -0.28 0.96 11.15
CA LYS A 38 -1.31 -0.04 10.86
C LYS A 38 -0.97 -0.81 9.58
N ARG A 39 -1.40 -2.06 9.51
CA ARG A 39 -1.28 -2.87 8.30
C ARG A 39 -2.46 -2.57 7.37
N ILE A 40 -2.16 -2.21 6.13
CA ILE A 40 -3.14 -2.14 5.05
C ILE A 40 -2.85 -3.24 4.03
N THR A 41 -3.89 -3.73 3.37
CA THR A 41 -3.76 -4.66 2.24
C THR A 41 -4.33 -3.99 1.01
N LEU A 42 -3.47 -3.76 0.02
CA LEU A 42 -3.83 -3.24 -1.28
C LEU A 42 -4.02 -4.40 -2.25
N TYR A 43 -5.05 -4.33 -3.08
CA TYR A 43 -5.41 -5.39 -4.02
C TYR A 43 -5.25 -4.86 -5.44
N TYR A 44 -4.47 -5.55 -6.28
CA TYR A 44 -4.17 -5.12 -7.65
C TYR A 44 -4.61 -6.18 -8.66
N CYS A 45 -5.03 -5.74 -9.83
CA CYS A 45 -5.13 -6.61 -11.00
C CYS A 45 -3.73 -6.93 -11.54
N HIS A 46 -3.64 -7.91 -12.44
CA HIS A 46 -2.37 -8.36 -13.01
C HIS A 46 -1.55 -7.21 -13.62
N ASP A 47 -2.17 -6.40 -14.47
CA ASP A 47 -1.49 -5.33 -15.22
C ASP A 47 -0.94 -4.24 -14.28
N CYS A 48 -1.76 -3.77 -13.34
CA CYS A 48 -1.34 -2.77 -12.38
C CYS A 48 -0.22 -3.30 -11.46
N MET A 49 -0.25 -4.59 -11.11
CA MET A 49 0.80 -5.20 -10.31
C MET A 49 2.15 -5.21 -11.04
N GLN A 50 2.16 -5.48 -12.35
CA GLN A 50 3.39 -5.43 -13.15
C GLN A 50 3.99 -4.02 -13.18
N THR A 51 3.16 -2.97 -13.28
CA THR A 51 3.63 -1.58 -13.21
C THR A 51 4.27 -1.26 -11.86
N VAL A 52 3.62 -1.65 -10.75
CA VAL A 52 4.15 -1.44 -9.40
C VAL A 52 5.50 -2.15 -9.23
N LEU A 53 5.59 -3.41 -9.65
CA LEU A 53 6.84 -4.18 -9.59
C LEU A 53 7.93 -3.57 -10.48
N GLY A 54 7.57 -3.05 -11.65
CA GLY A 54 8.49 -2.33 -12.54
C GLY A 54 9.11 -1.11 -11.88
N ASN A 55 8.28 -0.27 -11.24
CA ASN A 55 8.75 0.92 -10.52
C ASN A 55 9.68 0.56 -9.35
N LEU A 56 9.35 -0.48 -8.58
CA LEU A 56 10.19 -0.95 -7.48
C LEU A 56 11.54 -1.51 -7.95
N ARG A 57 11.58 -2.18 -9.11
CA ARG A 57 12.83 -2.68 -9.71
C ARG A 57 13.68 -1.55 -10.29
N GLY A 58 13.06 -0.47 -10.78
CA GLY A 58 13.75 0.69 -11.34
C GLY A 58 14.45 1.58 -10.31
N GLN A 59 14.09 1.51 -9.02
CA GLN A 59 14.70 2.30 -7.95
C GLN A 59 16.05 1.76 -7.43
N LYS A 60 16.64 0.73 -8.06
CA LYS A 60 17.96 0.18 -7.71
C LYS A 60 19.16 0.93 -8.35
N LYS A 61 19.07 2.24 -8.58
CA LYS A 61 20.20 3.05 -9.08
C LYS A 61 20.59 4.12 -8.07
#